data_AF-A0A8J8SZ24-F1
#
_entry.id   AF-A0A8J8SZ24-F1
#
_cell.length_a   1.000
_cell.length_b   1.000
_cell.length_c   1.000
_cell.angle_alpha   90.00
_cell.angle_beta   90.00
_cell.angle_gamma   90.00
#
_symmetry.space_group_name_H-M   'P 1'
#
loop_
_entity.id
_entity.type
_entity.pdbx_description
1 polymer ?
#
loop_
_entity_poly.entity_id
_entity_poly.type
_entity_poly.pdbx_seq_one_letter_code
_entity_poly.pdbx_strand_id
1 'polypeptide(L)'
;MSFTHPDGLTLYGDLFSQPVRAIHAFLTLNKVPFTFKHVDLMGGENKSDWYLENIHPQGKMPAIVDKSSKGLFALFESHAILRYVTHKYPSLVPEHWYPTDPVARARVDQYLDWHHSNMRQGCTYFLVYKYLVPSIMRKINGKDYKESDFEAYQRENNRKLMHYALKQIETFWLKPNSTSQQLSLIQSPPHTKFDSPHSHLTIADLSSACEIAQVWLLDPEEMDLERKYPLTHKWVTSVVGIREVAQVQEEFLRRNKMKTPGTIRRQKEEQAKL
;
A
#
# COMPACT_ATOMS: atom_id res chain seq x y z
N MET A 1 8.65 31.65 -9.82
CA MET A 1 8.08 31.23 -11.11
C MET A 1 7.06 30.14 -10.82
N SER A 2 5.76 30.43 -10.96
CA SER A 2 4.70 29.44 -10.74
C SER A 2 4.51 28.59 -12.00
N PHE A 3 4.86 27.32 -11.94
CA PHE A 3 4.49 26.36 -12.97
C PHE A 3 3.00 26.04 -12.84
N THR A 4 2.14 26.81 -13.52
CA THR A 4 0.78 26.36 -13.81
C THR A 4 0.89 25.31 -14.91
N HIS A 5 0.95 24.04 -14.53
CA HIS A 5 0.91 22.95 -15.50
C HIS A 5 -0.53 22.81 -16.04
N PRO A 6 -0.76 22.96 -17.36
CA PRO A 6 -2.10 22.79 -17.97
C PRO A 6 -2.57 21.32 -17.94
N ASP A 7 -1.62 20.40 -17.73
CA ASP A 7 -1.80 18.96 -17.53
C ASP A 7 -1.67 18.63 -16.02
N GLY A 8 -2.43 17.67 -15.49
CA GLY A 8 -2.40 17.44 -14.04
C GLY A 8 -3.01 16.12 -13.61
N LEU A 9 -2.23 15.37 -12.83
CA LEU A 9 -2.66 14.15 -12.18
C LEU A 9 -3.37 14.47 -10.87
N THR A 10 -4.59 13.98 -10.68
CA THR A 10 -5.32 14.04 -9.42
C THR A 10 -5.51 12.64 -8.86
N LEU A 11 -5.06 12.38 -7.64
CA LEU A 11 -5.31 11.14 -6.90
C LEU A 11 -6.53 11.33 -5.98
N TYR A 12 -7.55 10.51 -6.18
CA TYR A 12 -8.75 10.47 -5.36
C TYR A 12 -8.70 9.31 -4.36
N GLY A 13 -8.91 9.61 -3.07
CA GLY A 13 -9.09 8.57 -2.07
C GLY A 13 -8.95 9.00 -0.61
N ASP A 14 -8.96 8.01 0.26
CA ASP A 14 -8.76 8.12 1.69
C ASP A 14 -7.45 7.42 2.10
N LEU A 15 -6.64 8.08 2.94
CA LEU A 15 -5.42 7.49 3.47
C LEU A 15 -5.70 6.33 4.44
N PHE A 16 -6.95 6.11 4.86
CA PHE A 16 -7.36 4.87 5.52
C PHE A 16 -7.15 3.63 4.62
N SER A 17 -7.23 3.79 3.30
CA SER A 17 -7.08 2.72 2.32
C SER A 17 -5.60 2.41 2.03
N GLN A 18 -5.19 1.15 2.22
CA GLN A 18 -3.83 0.67 1.91
C GLN A 18 -3.35 1.06 0.49
N PRO A 19 -4.10 0.75 -0.59
CA PRO A 19 -3.65 1.06 -1.95
C PRO A 19 -3.59 2.57 -2.25
N VAL A 20 -4.38 3.41 -1.56
CA VAL A 20 -4.27 4.87 -1.69
C VAL A 20 -2.94 5.34 -1.10
N ARG A 21 -2.55 4.83 0.07
CA ARG A 21 -1.24 5.16 0.68
C ARG A 21 -0.07 4.71 -0.19
N ALA A 22 -0.15 3.52 -0.80
CA ALA A 22 0.89 3.04 -1.71
C ALA A 22 1.09 4.00 -2.90
N ILE A 23 0.02 4.42 -3.57
CA ILE A 23 0.13 5.35 -4.71
C ILE A 23 0.57 6.74 -4.25
N HIS A 24 0.02 7.25 -3.15
CA HIS A 24 0.42 8.55 -2.64
C HIS A 24 1.91 8.58 -2.29
N ALA A 25 2.42 7.55 -1.61
CA ALA A 25 3.84 7.43 -1.30
C ALA A 25 4.67 7.30 -2.58
N PHE A 26 4.21 6.52 -3.55
CA PHE A 26 4.89 6.34 -4.84
C PHE A 26 5.06 7.66 -5.60
N LEU A 27 4.00 8.45 -5.69
CA LEU A 27 4.00 9.74 -6.37
C LEU A 27 4.93 10.74 -5.66
N THR A 28 4.83 10.83 -4.33
CA THR A 28 5.70 11.72 -3.54
C THR A 28 7.18 11.33 -3.67
N LEU A 29 7.48 10.04 -3.54
CA LEU A 29 8.84 9.52 -3.61
C LEU A 29 9.51 9.78 -4.96
N ASN A 30 8.77 9.58 -6.06
CA ASN A 30 9.28 9.83 -7.40
C ASN A 30 9.09 11.29 -7.86
N LYS A 31 8.68 12.19 -6.96
CA LYS A 31 8.48 13.63 -7.24
C LYS A 31 7.55 13.88 -8.43
N VAL A 32 6.59 12.99 -8.66
CA VAL A 32 5.56 13.17 -9.68
C VAL A 32 4.61 14.27 -9.19
N PRO A 33 4.38 15.37 -9.93
CA PRO A 33 3.43 16.40 -9.52
C PRO A 33 2.00 15.87 -9.55
N PHE A 34 1.28 15.97 -8.43
CA PHE A 34 -0.11 15.54 -8.35
C PHE A 34 -0.91 16.37 -7.33
N THR A 35 -2.23 16.39 -7.50
CA THR A 35 -3.18 16.89 -6.50
C THR A 35 -3.79 15.71 -5.77
N PHE A 36 -3.79 15.72 -4.43
CA PHE A 36 -4.54 14.75 -3.65
C PHE A 36 -5.93 15.29 -3.32
N LYS A 37 -6.98 14.64 -3.84
CA LYS A 37 -8.37 14.94 -3.49
C LYS A 37 -8.87 13.88 -2.52
N HIS A 38 -9.04 14.29 -1.27
CA HIS A 38 -9.59 13.43 -0.24
C HIS A 38 -11.05 13.05 -0.58
N VAL A 39 -11.39 11.78 -0.36
CA VAL A 39 -12.75 11.25 -0.45
C VAL A 39 -13.04 10.50 0.84
N ASP A 40 -13.98 10.98 1.65
CA ASP A 40 -14.29 10.42 2.97
C ASP A 40 -14.91 9.03 2.85
N LEU A 41 -14.09 8.00 3.10
CA LEU A 41 -14.52 6.61 3.03
C LEU A 41 -15.46 6.25 4.20
N MET A 42 -15.25 6.86 5.37
CA MET A 42 -16.02 6.54 6.57
C MET A 42 -17.37 7.26 6.59
N GLY A 43 -17.46 8.43 5.96
CA GLY A 43 -18.68 9.17 5.68
C GLY A 43 -19.44 8.71 4.43
N GLY A 44 -18.85 7.82 3.62
CA GLY A 44 -19.50 7.25 2.44
C GLY A 44 -19.48 8.15 1.19
N GLU A 45 -18.60 9.15 1.13
CA GLU A 45 -18.48 10.06 -0.03
C GLU A 45 -18.16 9.30 -1.33
N ASN A 46 -17.47 8.16 -1.23
CA ASN A 46 -17.21 7.24 -2.33
C ASN A 46 -18.47 6.61 -2.95
N LYS A 47 -19.66 6.84 -2.36
CA LYS A 47 -20.97 6.40 -2.87
C LYS A 47 -21.83 7.54 -3.41
N SER A 48 -21.32 8.77 -3.40
CA SER A 48 -22.02 9.92 -4.00
C SER A 48 -22.07 9.83 -5.52
N ASP A 49 -23.11 10.41 -6.13
CA ASP A 49 -23.31 10.43 -7.58
C ASP A 49 -22.10 11.00 -8.31
N TRP A 50 -21.54 12.12 -7.83
CA TRP A 50 -20.37 12.74 -8.47
C TRP A 50 -19.17 11.78 -8.53
N TYR A 51 -18.95 10.96 -7.49
CA TYR A 51 -17.84 10.01 -7.46
C TYR A 51 -18.12 8.80 -8.35
N LEU A 52 -19.33 8.24 -8.28
CA LEU A 52 -19.72 7.07 -9.05
C LEU A 52 -19.74 7.35 -10.56
N GLU A 53 -20.28 8.50 -10.96
CA GLU A 53 -20.46 8.88 -12.36
C GLU A 53 -19.14 9.37 -12.99
N ASN A 54 -18.30 10.08 -12.24
CA ASN A 54 -17.16 10.79 -12.83
C ASN A 54 -15.79 10.19 -12.48
N ILE A 55 -15.69 9.38 -11.42
CA ILE A 55 -14.39 8.93 -10.88
C ILE A 55 -14.24 7.41 -10.84
N HIS A 56 -15.17 6.70 -10.20
CA HIS A 56 -15.07 5.25 -10.02
C HIS A 56 -16.46 4.59 -10.00
N PRO A 57 -16.82 3.77 -11.00
CA PRO A 57 -18.19 3.23 -11.15
C PRO A 57 -18.63 2.31 -10.00
N GLN A 58 -17.69 1.63 -9.32
CA GLN A 58 -17.99 0.80 -8.15
C GLN A 58 -17.86 1.52 -6.79
N GLY A 59 -17.50 2.81 -6.79
CA GLY A 59 -17.27 3.57 -5.57
C GLY A 59 -16.18 2.96 -4.68
N LYS A 60 -15.07 2.53 -5.29
CA LYS A 60 -13.85 2.08 -4.59
C LYS A 60 -12.74 3.11 -4.79
N MET A 61 -11.65 2.94 -4.07
CA MET A 61 -10.46 3.79 -4.17
C MET A 61 -9.20 2.91 -4.07
N PRO A 62 -8.07 3.32 -4.66
CA PRO A 62 -7.79 4.61 -5.32
C PRO A 62 -8.41 4.74 -6.72
N ALA A 63 -8.53 6.00 -7.17
CA ALA A 63 -8.74 6.37 -8.56
C ALA A 63 -7.87 7.59 -8.90
N ILE A 64 -7.46 7.74 -10.16
CA ILE A 64 -6.82 8.95 -10.67
C ILE A 64 -7.64 9.59 -11.78
N VAL A 65 -7.49 10.89 -11.94
CA VAL A 65 -7.83 11.61 -13.17
C VAL A 65 -6.57 12.30 -13.67
N ASP A 66 -6.09 11.93 -14.86
CA ASP A 66 -5.03 12.62 -15.57
C ASP A 66 -5.64 13.57 -16.60
N LYS A 67 -5.47 14.88 -16.38
CA LYS A 67 -5.83 15.90 -17.36
C LYS A 67 -4.65 16.11 -18.31
N SER A 68 -4.90 15.99 -19.61
CA SER A 68 -3.91 16.29 -20.64
C SER A 68 -4.50 17.11 -21.78
N SER A 69 -3.67 17.57 -22.71
CA SER A 69 -4.11 18.13 -23.99
C SER A 69 -5.04 17.20 -24.80
N LYS A 70 -5.04 15.90 -24.54
CA LYS A 70 -5.93 14.91 -25.18
C LYS A 70 -7.28 14.75 -24.47
N GLY A 71 -7.51 15.47 -23.38
CA GLY A 71 -8.72 15.39 -22.56
C GLY A 71 -8.47 14.84 -21.17
N LEU A 72 -9.56 14.45 -20.50
CA LEU A 72 -9.55 13.84 -19.17
C LEU A 72 -9.51 12.32 -19.29
N PHE A 73 -8.57 11.69 -18.57
CA PHE A 73 -8.46 10.24 -18.49
C PHE A 73 -8.62 9.79 -17.04
N ALA A 74 -9.70 9.07 -16.73
CA ALA A 74 -9.93 8.46 -15.44
C ALA A 74 -9.42 7.01 -15.44
N LEU A 75 -8.74 6.61 -14.36
CA LEU A 75 -8.22 5.24 -14.19
C LEU A 75 -8.38 4.79 -12.73
N PHE A 76 -8.86 3.57 -12.54
CA PHE A 76 -8.93 2.88 -11.26
C PHE A 76 -8.20 1.53 -11.35
N GLU A 77 -8.16 0.79 -10.24
CA GLU A 77 -7.25 -0.33 -9.94
C GLU A 77 -5.82 0.13 -9.63
N SER A 78 -5.39 -0.09 -8.38
CA SER A 78 -4.14 0.47 -7.87
C SER A 78 -2.91 0.06 -8.68
N HIS A 79 -2.88 -1.18 -9.15
CA HIS A 79 -1.76 -1.72 -9.93
C HIS A 79 -1.76 -1.20 -11.37
N ALA A 80 -2.95 -0.96 -11.96
CA ALA A 80 -3.05 -0.27 -13.24
C ALA A 80 -2.55 1.18 -13.13
N ILE A 81 -2.91 1.88 -12.03
CA ILE A 81 -2.44 3.24 -11.77
C ILE A 81 -0.92 3.29 -11.62
N LEU A 82 -0.32 2.38 -10.83
CA LEU A 82 1.13 2.34 -10.63
C LEU A 82 1.86 2.11 -11.96
N ARG A 83 1.42 1.12 -12.76
CA ARG A 83 1.96 0.86 -14.12
C ARG A 83 1.73 2.04 -15.08
N TYR A 84 0.62 2.76 -14.95
CA TYR A 84 0.36 3.95 -15.76
C TYR A 84 1.36 5.06 -15.44
N VAL A 85 1.55 5.37 -14.16
CA VAL A 85 2.46 6.42 -13.70
C VAL A 85 3.90 6.11 -14.09
N THR A 86 4.36 4.85 -13.97
CA THR A 86 5.72 4.45 -14.38
C THR A 86 5.96 4.74 -15.86
N HIS A 87 4.98 4.48 -16.73
CA HIS A 87 5.12 4.74 -18.17
C HIS A 87 4.89 6.20 -18.55
N LYS A 88 4.04 6.92 -17.81
CA LYS A 88 3.68 8.32 -18.09
C LYS A 88 4.81 9.28 -17.73
N TYR A 89 5.58 8.97 -16.68
CA TYR A 89 6.64 9.85 -16.15
C TYR A 89 8.03 9.19 -16.16
N PRO A 90 8.53 8.69 -17.31
CA PRO A 90 9.78 7.91 -17.36
C PRO A 90 11.03 8.72 -17.01
N SER A 91 10.96 10.06 -17.07
CA SER A 91 12.05 10.96 -16.65
C SER A 91 12.10 11.19 -15.14
N LEU A 92 11.02 10.90 -14.42
CA LEU A 92 10.90 11.10 -12.96
C LEU A 92 10.91 9.77 -12.21
N VAL A 93 10.30 8.74 -12.79
CA VAL A 93 10.14 7.40 -12.21
C VAL A 93 11.21 6.48 -12.78
N PRO A 94 12.20 6.05 -11.98
CA PRO A 94 13.23 5.13 -12.43
C PRO A 94 12.68 3.78 -12.88
N GLU A 95 13.34 3.15 -13.86
CA GLU A 95 12.90 1.90 -14.48
C GLU A 95 12.77 0.72 -13.49
N HIS A 96 13.57 0.72 -12.41
CA HIS A 96 13.55 -0.37 -11.42
C HIS A 96 12.16 -0.57 -10.79
N TRP A 97 11.32 0.48 -10.72
CA TRP A 97 9.96 0.37 -10.19
C TRP A 97 9.09 -0.59 -11.01
N TYR A 98 9.26 -0.59 -12.33
CA TYR A 98 8.55 -1.48 -13.25
C TYR A 98 9.43 -1.78 -14.48
N PRO A 99 10.30 -2.81 -14.38
CA PRO A 99 11.33 -3.10 -15.38
C PRO A 99 10.80 -3.28 -16.80
N THR A 100 11.62 -2.99 -17.81
CA THR A 100 11.28 -3.28 -19.22
C THR A 100 11.65 -4.70 -19.65
N ASP A 101 12.65 -5.31 -18.98
CA ASP A 101 13.00 -6.71 -19.17
C ASP A 101 11.76 -7.61 -18.96
N PRO A 102 11.38 -8.44 -19.96
CA PRO A 102 10.17 -9.25 -19.87
C PRO A 102 10.12 -10.20 -18.67
N VAL A 103 11.27 -10.76 -18.26
CA VAL A 103 11.33 -11.72 -17.16
C VAL A 103 11.16 -11.01 -15.82
N ALA A 104 11.89 -9.92 -15.58
CA ALA A 104 11.78 -9.11 -14.39
C ALA A 104 10.38 -8.49 -14.25
N ARG A 105 9.83 -7.96 -15.35
CA ARG A 105 8.45 -7.46 -15.40
C ARG A 105 7.43 -8.54 -15.05
N ALA A 106 7.55 -9.72 -15.65
CA ALA A 106 6.65 -10.84 -15.36
C ALA A 106 6.70 -11.26 -13.89
N ARG A 107 7.85 -11.12 -13.21
CA ARG A 107 7.94 -11.37 -11.75
C ARG A 107 7.20 -10.31 -10.94
N VAL A 108 7.33 -9.02 -11.29
CA VAL A 108 6.54 -7.95 -10.68
C VAL A 108 5.06 -8.23 -10.87
N ASP A 109 4.62 -8.49 -12.10
CA ASP A 109 3.22 -8.78 -12.42
C ASP A 109 2.70 -10.02 -11.70
N GLN A 110 3.51 -11.09 -11.60
CA GLN A 110 3.18 -12.29 -10.84
C GLN A 110 2.82 -11.96 -9.39
N TYR A 111 3.59 -11.10 -8.72
CA TYR A 111 3.29 -10.68 -7.36
C TYR A 111 2.04 -9.80 -7.30
N LEU A 112 1.97 -8.79 -8.19
CA LEU A 112 0.86 -7.83 -8.28
C LEU A 112 -0.48 -8.50 -8.60
N ASP A 113 -0.50 -9.69 -9.16
CA ASP A 113 -1.72 -10.46 -9.37
C ASP A 113 -1.97 -11.43 -8.20
N TRP A 114 -0.92 -12.12 -7.71
CA TRP A 114 -1.01 -13.07 -6.60
C TRP A 114 -1.51 -12.43 -5.30
N HIS A 115 -1.05 -11.23 -4.96
CA HIS A 115 -1.35 -10.61 -3.66
C HIS A 115 -2.86 -10.33 -3.47
N HIS A 116 -3.64 -10.09 -4.54
CA HIS A 116 -5.05 -9.70 -4.46
C HIS A 116 -5.90 -10.75 -3.73
N SER A 117 -5.67 -12.03 -4.02
CA SER A 117 -6.37 -13.18 -3.42
C SER A 117 -5.62 -13.80 -2.23
N ASN A 118 -4.48 -13.22 -1.84
CA ASN A 118 -3.64 -13.71 -0.76
C ASN A 118 -3.44 -12.60 0.29
N MET A 119 -2.32 -11.88 0.20
CA MET A 119 -1.91 -10.89 1.21
C MET A 119 -2.97 -9.80 1.43
N ARG A 120 -3.46 -9.18 0.35
CA ARG A 120 -4.47 -8.13 0.39
C ARG A 120 -5.75 -8.64 1.02
N GLN A 121 -6.27 -9.78 0.54
CA GLN A 121 -7.52 -10.36 1.04
C GLN A 121 -7.40 -10.69 2.54
N GLY A 122 -6.36 -11.43 2.92
CA GLY A 122 -6.12 -11.82 4.31
C GLY A 122 -6.04 -10.61 5.24
N CYS A 123 -5.17 -9.64 4.97
CA CYS A 123 -5.02 -8.45 5.81
C CYS A 123 -6.28 -7.61 5.90
N THR A 124 -6.88 -7.30 4.75
CA THR A 124 -7.99 -6.33 4.67
C THR A 124 -9.20 -6.87 5.39
N TYR A 125 -9.61 -8.10 5.06
CA TYR A 125 -10.81 -8.66 5.63
C TYR A 125 -10.59 -9.08 7.08
N PHE A 126 -9.38 -9.47 7.50
CA PHE A 126 -9.07 -9.62 8.91
C PHE A 126 -9.36 -8.34 9.70
N LEU A 127 -8.85 -7.19 9.25
CA LEU A 127 -9.12 -5.90 9.91
C LEU A 127 -10.60 -5.51 9.83
N VAL A 128 -11.27 -5.76 8.70
CA VAL A 128 -12.70 -5.45 8.54
C VAL A 128 -13.52 -6.23 9.56
N TYR A 129 -13.35 -7.54 9.67
CA TYR A 129 -14.12 -8.35 10.61
C TYR A 129 -13.67 -8.19 12.07
N LYS A 130 -12.40 -7.85 12.33
CA LYS A 130 -11.91 -7.61 13.70
C LYS A 130 -12.33 -6.24 14.25
N TYR A 131 -12.32 -5.19 13.42
CA TYR A 131 -12.47 -3.81 13.89
C TYR A 131 -13.67 -3.08 13.26
N LEU A 132 -13.84 -3.15 11.95
CA LEU A 132 -14.84 -2.33 11.24
C LEU A 132 -16.26 -2.85 11.44
N VAL A 133 -16.50 -4.13 11.19
CA VAL A 133 -17.82 -4.77 11.34
C VAL A 133 -18.35 -4.61 12.77
N PRO A 134 -17.59 -4.93 13.84
CA PRO A 134 -18.07 -4.70 15.21
C PRO A 134 -18.36 -3.23 15.52
N SER A 135 -17.59 -2.29 14.95
CA SER A 135 -17.82 -0.85 15.12
C SER A 135 -19.12 -0.40 14.46
N ILE A 136 -19.39 -0.84 13.23
CA ILE A 136 -20.62 -0.54 12.49
C ILE A 136 -21.82 -1.20 13.18
N MET A 137 -21.73 -2.50 13.50
CA MET A 137 -22.83 -3.24 14.09
C MET A 137 -23.22 -2.71 15.47
N ARG A 138 -22.26 -2.25 16.29
CA ARG A 138 -22.58 -1.58 17.56
C ARG A 138 -23.28 -0.22 17.39
N LYS A 139 -23.01 0.49 16.28
CA LYS A 139 -23.73 1.74 15.96
C LYS A 139 -25.16 1.46 15.51
N ILE A 140 -25.41 0.37 14.78
CA ILE A 140 -26.74 0.02 14.25
C ILE A 140 -27.59 -0.70 15.32
N ASN A 141 -27.02 -1.70 15.99
CA ASN A 141 -27.73 -2.63 16.86
C ASN A 141 -27.56 -2.32 18.36
N GLY A 142 -26.78 -1.29 18.71
CA GLY A 142 -26.49 -0.92 20.10
C GLY A 142 -25.24 -1.60 20.67
N LYS A 143 -24.85 -1.17 21.88
CA LYS A 143 -23.57 -1.55 22.52
C LYS A 143 -23.48 -3.03 22.87
N ASP A 144 -24.60 -3.71 23.05
CA ASP A 144 -24.68 -5.12 23.45
C ASP A 144 -24.59 -6.10 22.27
N TYR A 145 -24.32 -5.59 21.06
CA TYR A 145 -24.06 -6.43 19.89
C TYR A 145 -22.96 -7.47 20.17
N LYS A 146 -23.26 -8.71 19.80
CA LYS A 146 -22.34 -9.86 19.84
C LYS A 146 -22.00 -10.29 18.42
N GLU A 147 -20.75 -10.64 18.22
CA GLU A 147 -20.28 -11.23 16.97
C GLU A 147 -21.05 -12.52 16.65
N SER A 148 -21.46 -12.67 15.39
CA SER A 148 -22.10 -13.88 14.87
C SER A 148 -21.07 -14.95 14.48
N ASP A 149 -21.51 -16.20 14.39
CA ASP A 149 -20.67 -17.32 13.94
C ASP A 149 -20.08 -17.08 12.53
N PHE A 150 -20.84 -16.43 11.65
CA PHE A 150 -20.37 -16.06 10.32
C PHE A 150 -19.23 -15.04 10.37
N GLU A 151 -19.38 -13.98 11.16
CA GLU A 151 -18.34 -12.94 11.31
C GLU A 151 -17.07 -13.52 11.95
N ALA A 152 -17.23 -14.37 12.97
CA ALA A 152 -16.12 -15.07 13.62
C ALA A 152 -15.39 -15.99 12.62
N TYR A 153 -16.14 -16.75 11.82
CA TYR A 153 -15.60 -17.60 10.75
C TYR A 153 -14.83 -16.78 9.71
N GLN A 154 -15.39 -15.67 9.26
CA GLN A 154 -14.74 -14.79 8.29
C GLN A 154 -13.46 -14.18 8.86
N ARG A 155 -13.47 -13.73 10.13
CA ARG A 155 -12.27 -13.22 10.80
C ARG A 155 -11.18 -14.28 10.84
N GLU A 156 -11.50 -15.50 11.29
CA GLU A 156 -10.52 -16.58 11.42
C GLU A 156 -9.97 -17.06 10.07
N ASN A 157 -10.81 -17.16 9.04
CA ASN A 157 -10.34 -17.54 7.70
C ASN A 157 -9.39 -16.51 7.10
N ASN A 158 -9.72 -15.23 7.22
CA ASN A 158 -8.85 -14.17 6.70
C ASN A 158 -7.56 -14.06 7.52
N ARG A 159 -7.62 -14.32 8.83
CA ARG A 159 -6.44 -14.47 9.69
C ARG A 159 -5.53 -15.61 9.22
N LYS A 160 -6.09 -16.81 8.95
CA LYS A 160 -5.33 -17.95 8.41
C LYS A 160 -4.72 -17.64 7.05
N LEU A 161 -5.48 -17.03 6.14
CA LEU A 161 -4.99 -16.61 4.82
C LEU A 161 -3.85 -15.59 4.95
N MET A 162 -3.98 -14.61 5.84
CA MET A 162 -2.93 -13.63 6.13
C MET A 162 -1.64 -14.31 6.58
N HIS A 163 -1.70 -15.22 7.56
CA HIS A 163 -0.51 -15.94 8.03
C HIS A 163 0.08 -16.89 6.99
N TYR A 164 -0.75 -17.50 6.15
CA TYR A 164 -0.30 -18.30 5.02
C TYR A 164 0.45 -17.43 3.99
N ALA A 165 -0.11 -16.27 3.63
CA ALA A 165 0.51 -15.32 2.71
C ALA A 165 1.83 -14.76 3.27
N LEU A 166 1.88 -14.40 4.57
CA LEU A 166 3.12 -13.99 5.24
C LEU A 166 4.19 -15.08 5.17
N LYS A 167 3.82 -16.34 5.37
CA LYS A 167 4.75 -17.47 5.21
C LYS A 167 5.28 -17.57 3.78
N GLN A 168 4.43 -17.39 2.76
CA GLN A 168 4.88 -17.35 1.36
C GLN A 168 5.82 -16.17 1.10
N ILE A 169 5.54 -14.99 1.67
CA ILE A 169 6.43 -13.83 1.58
C ILE A 169 7.78 -14.15 2.20
N GLU A 170 7.80 -14.70 3.41
CA GLU A 170 9.02 -15.07 4.13
C GLU A 170 9.88 -16.09 3.38
N THR A 171 9.27 -17.13 2.80
CA THR A 171 10.03 -18.29 2.29
C THR A 171 10.21 -18.32 0.78
N PHE A 172 9.31 -17.70 0.02
CA PHE A 172 9.30 -17.77 -1.44
C PHE A 172 9.64 -16.42 -2.08
N TRP A 173 8.95 -15.36 -1.67
CA TRP A 173 9.10 -14.04 -2.29
C TRP A 173 10.37 -13.32 -1.82
N LEU A 174 10.62 -13.30 -0.51
CA LEU A 174 11.84 -12.72 0.05
C LEU A 174 12.95 -13.74 0.02
N LYS A 175 13.99 -13.45 -0.76
CA LYS A 175 15.24 -14.22 -0.77
C LYS A 175 16.40 -13.30 -0.44
N PRO A 176 17.25 -13.63 0.55
CA PRO A 176 18.46 -12.86 0.81
C PRO A 176 19.31 -12.79 -0.46
N ASN A 177 19.64 -11.57 -0.90
CA ASN A 177 20.57 -11.43 -2.01
C ASN A 177 21.99 -11.68 -1.46
N SER A 178 22.77 -12.56 -2.09
CA SER A 178 24.06 -13.05 -1.54
C SER A 178 25.14 -11.96 -1.39
N THR A 179 24.90 -10.77 -1.96
CA THR A 179 25.85 -9.66 -2.00
C THR A 179 25.34 -8.37 -1.37
N SER A 180 24.06 -8.25 -1.02
CA SER A 180 23.48 -7.05 -0.40
C SER A 180 22.52 -7.41 0.72
N GLN A 181 22.67 -6.78 1.90
CA GLN A 181 21.70 -6.90 3.00
C GLN A 181 20.29 -6.36 2.68
N GLN A 182 20.09 -5.81 1.48
CA GLN A 182 18.83 -5.28 0.95
C GLN A 182 17.90 -6.40 0.51
N LEU A 183 16.63 -6.31 0.92
CA LEU A 183 15.57 -7.28 0.60
C LEU A 183 14.57 -6.64 -0.36
N SER A 184 14.09 -7.41 -1.33
CA SER A 184 13.01 -7.05 -2.26
C SER A 184 12.18 -8.30 -2.54
N LEU A 185 10.89 -8.11 -2.82
CA LEU A 185 10.01 -9.18 -3.28
C LEU A 185 10.44 -9.70 -4.66
N ILE A 186 11.04 -8.83 -5.47
CA ILE A 186 11.47 -9.14 -6.84
C ILE A 186 12.97 -8.88 -6.97
N GLN A 187 13.74 -9.95 -7.18
CA GLN A 187 15.17 -9.81 -7.38
C GLN A 187 15.45 -9.16 -8.74
N SER A 188 16.15 -8.02 -8.72
CA SER A 188 16.74 -7.43 -9.92
C SER A 188 17.87 -8.34 -10.43
N PRO A 189 18.19 -8.35 -11.74
CA PRO A 189 19.33 -9.08 -12.26
C PRO A 189 20.64 -8.70 -11.55
N PRO A 190 21.61 -9.62 -11.42
CA PRO A 190 22.84 -9.45 -10.63
C PRO A 190 23.73 -8.25 -11.00
N HIS A 191 23.47 -7.60 -12.14
CA HIS A 191 24.28 -6.52 -12.70
C HIS A 191 23.56 -5.17 -12.73
N THR A 192 22.44 -5.05 -12.03
CA THR A 192 21.72 -3.78 -11.91
C THR A 192 22.55 -2.84 -11.03
N LYS A 193 23.10 -1.77 -11.60
CA LYS A 193 23.70 -0.69 -10.81
C LYS A 193 22.59 0.06 -10.10
N PHE A 194 22.69 0.16 -8.79
CA PHE A 194 21.74 0.88 -7.96
C PHE A 194 22.30 2.27 -7.67
N ASP A 195 21.80 3.28 -8.39
CA ASP A 195 22.24 4.68 -8.23
C ASP A 195 21.61 5.36 -6.99
N SER A 196 20.69 4.66 -6.31
CA SER A 196 19.98 5.08 -5.11
C SER A 196 19.78 3.90 -4.14
N PRO A 197 19.75 4.12 -2.81
CA PRO A 197 19.55 3.07 -1.80
C PRO A 197 18.27 2.25 -1.97
N HIS A 198 17.28 2.74 -2.74
CA HIS A 198 15.99 2.09 -2.98
C HIS A 198 15.84 1.45 -4.36
N SER A 199 16.92 1.42 -5.15
CA SER A 199 16.85 1.00 -6.57
C SER A 199 16.59 -0.50 -6.77
N HIS A 200 16.51 -1.28 -5.68
CA HIS A 200 16.14 -2.70 -5.68
C HIS A 200 14.62 -2.94 -5.51
N LEU A 201 13.85 -1.89 -5.18
CA LEU A 201 12.42 -1.99 -4.91
C LEU A 201 11.60 -1.84 -6.19
N THR A 202 10.44 -2.50 -6.23
CA THR A 202 9.48 -2.43 -7.33
C THR A 202 8.12 -1.93 -6.82
N ILE A 203 7.18 -1.68 -7.73
CA ILE A 203 5.81 -1.32 -7.35
C ILE A 203 5.11 -2.43 -6.54
N ALA A 204 5.58 -3.68 -6.64
CA ALA A 204 5.12 -4.79 -5.81
C ALA A 204 5.53 -4.60 -4.34
N ASP A 205 6.77 -4.16 -4.10
CA ASP A 205 7.28 -3.95 -2.74
C ASP A 205 6.48 -2.89 -1.99
N LEU A 206 6.27 -1.74 -2.63
CA LEU A 206 5.56 -0.63 -2.01
C LEU A 206 4.09 -0.97 -1.74
N SER A 207 3.43 -1.67 -2.67
CA SER A 207 2.03 -2.08 -2.52
C SER A 207 1.87 -3.02 -1.33
N SER A 208 2.69 -4.07 -1.26
CA SER A 208 2.64 -5.07 -0.19
C SER A 208 3.04 -4.52 1.17
N ALA A 209 4.10 -3.69 1.23
CA ALA A 209 4.55 -3.11 2.48
C ALA A 209 3.47 -2.23 3.12
N CYS A 210 2.73 -1.45 2.33
CA CYS A 210 1.63 -0.63 2.84
C CYS A 210 0.48 -1.46 3.43
N GLU A 211 0.26 -2.67 2.92
CA GLU A 211 -0.76 -3.61 3.38
C GLU A 211 -0.38 -4.26 4.71
N ILE A 212 0.82 -4.85 4.75
CA ILE A 212 1.36 -5.50 5.94
C ILE A 212 1.51 -4.48 7.06
N ALA A 213 2.01 -3.28 6.75
CA ALA A 213 2.17 -2.21 7.72
C ALA A 213 0.85 -1.86 8.42
N GLN A 214 -0.29 -1.84 7.71
CA GLN A 214 -1.55 -1.47 8.37
C GLN A 214 -1.93 -2.45 9.48
N VAL A 215 -1.85 -3.75 9.22
CA VAL A 215 -2.16 -4.75 10.26
C VAL A 215 -1.10 -4.69 11.34
N TRP A 216 0.18 -4.63 10.98
CA TRP A 216 1.27 -4.59 11.95
C TRP A 216 1.21 -3.37 12.89
N LEU A 217 0.74 -2.22 12.38
CA LEU A 217 0.56 -1.02 13.20
C LEU A 217 -0.68 -1.07 14.09
N LEU A 218 -1.75 -1.71 13.63
CA LEU A 218 -3.00 -1.83 14.39
C LEU A 218 -2.99 -3.00 15.37
N ASP A 219 -2.21 -4.04 15.07
CA ASP A 219 -2.25 -5.34 15.74
C ASP A 219 -0.88 -6.05 15.71
N PRO A 220 0.15 -5.46 16.35
CA PRO A 220 1.51 -5.95 16.27
C PRO A 220 1.67 -7.37 16.84
N GLU A 221 0.88 -7.71 17.86
CA GLU A 221 0.91 -9.03 18.52
C GLU A 221 0.31 -10.13 17.65
N GLU A 222 -0.73 -9.82 16.85
CA GLU A 222 -1.31 -10.78 15.91
C GLU A 222 -0.26 -11.24 14.88
N MET A 223 0.36 -10.27 14.21
CA MET A 223 1.36 -10.56 13.19
C MET A 223 2.66 -11.11 13.78
N ASP A 224 3.18 -10.49 14.84
CA ASP A 224 4.43 -10.87 15.52
C ASP A 224 5.57 -11.12 14.52
N LEU A 225 5.75 -10.15 13.61
CA LEU A 225 6.65 -10.28 12.45
C LEU A 225 8.09 -10.58 12.88
N GLU A 226 8.58 -9.90 13.93
CA GLU A 226 9.96 -10.04 14.40
C GLU A 226 10.31 -11.49 14.75
N ARG A 227 9.39 -12.21 15.41
CA ARG A 227 9.62 -13.60 15.82
C ARG A 227 9.21 -14.61 14.75
N LYS A 228 8.07 -14.41 14.08
CA LYS A 228 7.49 -15.41 13.16
C LYS A 228 8.00 -15.29 11.72
N TYR A 229 8.34 -14.09 11.28
CA TYR A 229 8.67 -13.76 9.89
C TYR A 229 9.81 -12.73 9.82
N PRO A 230 11.02 -13.07 10.28
CA PRO A 230 12.12 -12.12 10.47
C PRO A 230 12.60 -11.45 9.16
N LEU A 231 12.59 -12.14 8.01
CA LEU A 231 12.91 -11.51 6.73
C LEU A 231 11.84 -10.50 6.34
N THR A 232 10.58 -10.86 6.51
CA THR A 232 9.42 -9.98 6.27
C THR A 232 9.48 -8.77 7.18
N HIS A 233 9.81 -8.95 8.46
CA HIS A 233 9.99 -7.86 9.42
C HIS A 233 11.08 -6.88 8.97
N LYS A 234 12.26 -7.41 8.58
CA LYS A 234 13.37 -6.59 8.08
C LYS A 234 13.02 -5.83 6.81
N TRP A 235 12.39 -6.52 5.85
CA TRP A 235 11.98 -5.94 4.56
C TRP A 235 10.88 -4.88 4.73
N VAL A 236 9.80 -5.18 5.45
CA VAL A 236 8.71 -4.20 5.64
C VAL A 236 9.21 -2.98 6.39
N THR A 237 10.07 -3.16 7.39
CA THR A 237 10.72 -2.08 8.13
C THR A 237 11.56 -1.19 7.22
N SER A 238 12.33 -1.77 6.29
CA SER A 238 13.12 -0.96 5.36
C SER A 238 12.23 -0.14 4.42
N VAL A 239 11.14 -0.72 3.91
CA VAL A 239 10.23 -0.04 2.97
C VAL A 239 9.41 1.04 3.67
N VAL A 240 8.85 0.75 4.85
CA VAL A 240 8.06 1.74 5.61
C VAL A 240 8.92 2.83 6.24
N GLY A 241 10.21 2.55 6.45
CA GLY A 241 11.18 3.53 6.92
C GLY A 241 11.60 4.54 5.84
N ILE A 242 11.24 4.33 4.57
CA ILE A 242 11.47 5.33 3.53
C ILE A 242 10.68 6.60 3.88
N ARG A 243 11.35 7.76 3.92
CA ARG A 243 10.81 9.02 4.44
C ARG A 243 9.40 9.33 3.90
N GLU A 244 9.21 9.26 2.59
CA GLU A 244 7.94 9.58 1.93
C GLU A 244 6.85 8.55 2.26
N VAL A 245 7.23 7.28 2.45
CA VAL A 245 6.30 6.22 2.87
C VAL A 245 5.89 6.44 4.33
N ALA A 246 6.85 6.71 5.22
CA ALA A 246 6.62 7.00 6.63
C ALA A 246 5.69 8.21 6.81
N GLN A 247 5.91 9.29 6.07
CA GLN A 247 5.07 10.49 6.11
C GLN A 247 3.60 10.20 5.79
N VAL A 248 3.34 9.38 4.76
CA VAL A 248 1.97 9.02 4.38
C VAL A 248 1.31 8.13 5.43
N GLN A 249 2.05 7.20 6.03
CA GLN A 249 1.56 6.35 7.12
C GLN A 249 1.26 7.17 8.39
N GLU A 250 2.11 8.14 8.72
CA GLU A 250 1.91 9.05 9.85
C GLU A 250 0.69 9.94 9.66
N GLU A 251 0.49 10.48 8.45
CA GLU A 251 -0.69 11.27 8.13
C GLU A 251 -1.97 10.42 8.26
N PHE A 252 -1.93 9.16 7.84
CA PHE A 252 -3.02 8.20 8.10
C PHE A 252 -3.31 8.06 9.60
N LEU A 253 -2.29 7.79 10.42
CA LEU A 253 -2.46 7.62 11.87
C LEU A 253 -3.02 8.90 12.51
N ARG A 254 -2.49 10.06 12.13
CA ARG A 254 -2.90 11.39 12.62
C ARG A 254 -4.35 11.69 12.29
N ARG A 255 -4.77 11.51 11.02
CA ARG A 255 -6.15 11.75 10.57
C ARG A 255 -7.16 10.85 11.30
N ASN A 256 -6.76 9.63 11.60
CA ASN A 256 -7.61 8.65 12.27
C ASN A 256 -7.47 8.65 13.80
N LYS A 257 -6.75 9.63 14.38
CA LYS A 257 -6.49 9.75 15.83
C LYS A 257 -5.93 8.47 16.45
N MET A 258 -5.15 7.72 15.67
CA MET A 258 -4.50 6.49 16.11
C MET A 258 -3.17 6.82 16.78
N LYS A 259 -2.80 6.08 17.83
CA LYS A 259 -1.48 6.23 18.46
C LYS A 259 -0.41 5.71 17.49
N THR A 260 0.68 6.45 17.35
CA THR A 260 1.87 5.95 16.64
C THR A 260 2.44 4.75 17.39
N PRO A 261 2.54 3.56 16.76
CA PRO A 261 3.12 2.39 17.41
C PRO A 261 4.57 2.63 17.81
N GLY A 262 5.00 2.03 18.92
CA GLY A 262 6.36 2.20 19.46
C GLY A 262 7.46 1.84 18.46
N THR A 263 7.16 0.96 17.51
CA THR A 263 8.07 0.53 16.45
C THR A 263 8.41 1.65 15.45
N ILE A 264 7.43 2.46 15.03
CA ILE A 264 7.67 3.66 14.19
C ILE A 264 8.49 4.68 14.99
N ARG A 265 8.20 4.84 16.29
CA ARG A 265 8.96 5.77 17.14
C ARG A 265 10.43 5.39 17.25
N ARG A 266 10.75 4.10 17.47
CA ARG A 266 12.14 3.61 17.51
C ARG A 266 12.86 3.81 16.18
N GLN A 267 12.19 3.56 15.06
CA GLN A 267 12.76 3.80 13.71
C GLN A 267 13.11 5.28 13.48
N LYS A 268 12.28 6.23 13.97
CA LYS A 268 12.64 7.66 13.94
C LYS A 268 13.89 7.97 14.78
N GLU A 269 13.98 7.38 15.96
CA GLU A 269 15.13 7.56 16.86
C GLU A 269 16.43 6.97 16.25
N GLU A 270 16.32 5.95 15.40
CA GLU A 270 17.44 5.35 14.66
C GLU A 270 17.82 6.15 13.41
N GLN A 271 16.83 6.65 12.65
CA GLN A 271 17.09 7.47 11.46
C GLN A 271 17.57 8.89 11.78
N ALA A 272 17.14 9.49 12.89
CA ALA A 272 17.63 10.79 13.33
C ALA A 272 19.10 10.77 13.79
N LYS A 273 19.71 9.59 13.88
CA LYS A 273 21.13 9.38 14.23
C LYS A 273 22.03 9.18 13.00
N LEU A 274 21.45 9.11 11.79
CA LEU A 274 22.14 8.99 10.50
C LEU A 274 22.15 10.34 9.78
#